data_AF-A0A9R0Q9G7-F1
#
_entry.id   AF-A0A9R0Q9G7-F1
#
_cell.length_a   1.000
_cell.length_b   1.000
_cell.length_c   1.000
_cell.angle_alpha   90.00
_cell.angle_beta   90.00
_cell.angle_gamma   90.00
#
_symmetry.space_group_name_H-M   'P 1'
#
loop_
_entity.id
_entity.type
_entity.pdbx_description
1 polymer ?
#
loop_
_entity_poly.entity_id
_entity_poly.type
_entity_poly.pdbx_seq_one_letter_code
_entity_poly.pdbx_strand_id
1 'polypeptide(L)'
;MYDAITVGGDLDWQDKLNEHNKPFFDLCDGLFVNYTWKEKYPRDSAATAGDRKYDVYMGIDVFGRNTFGGGQWKTNVALDLLKKDDVSTAIFAPGWIYETKQQPDFQSAQNRWWALVEKSWDVLRGYPKRLPFYSDFDQGHGYQVSSEGLQVSGDPWNNISCQSFQPMLKYTGDEVQPPVRTSINFKDEPYSGGNCVTVQGSLRQNAIFSEQLFNGGLSMEDGYVHLFYSVNAEANSDLGLSLDFLSRNKENTSILIAEDIAIFSRKKQHRLYSSYVQSDKVEPHAPDNQNWVIYRATVQSSASYTLIGINIVCTLKTSGKINSEADEDESSEEDANRLWPYHASLGHISIRNMDENTQFPSAESWVTEGKYISWSNNSNTSKLLSLKISWKLNTSHQASFMKYNIYVEKLIGDSNAKVSRSFLGVATVEAFYMSDLQVPDEVTSLKFIIQACGRDGSRQGLEECPKLFLVPVE
;
A
#
# COMPACT_ATOMS: atom_id res chain seq x y z
N MET A 1 15.27 22.47 15.35
CA MET A 1 16.71 22.53 15.71
C MET A 1 17.21 21.14 16.06
N TYR A 2 18.51 20.84 15.86
CA TYR A 2 19.17 19.69 16.46
C TYR A 2 20.02 20.16 17.66
N ASP A 3 19.94 19.44 18.78
CA ASP A 3 20.78 19.65 19.96
C ASP A 3 22.24 19.38 19.59
N ALA A 4 23.01 20.43 19.32
CA ALA A 4 24.42 20.33 18.94
C ALA A 4 25.17 21.63 19.24
N ILE A 5 24.67 22.77 18.74
CA ILE A 5 25.29 24.07 18.98
C ILE A 5 24.59 24.77 20.14
N THR A 6 25.36 25.22 21.14
CA THR A 6 24.85 26.00 22.27
C THR A 6 24.72 27.47 21.92
N VAL A 7 24.04 28.25 22.76
CA VAL A 7 23.93 29.71 22.59
C VAL A 7 25.28 30.44 22.61
N GLY A 8 26.33 29.81 23.15
CA GLY A 8 27.71 30.31 23.09
C GLY A 8 28.40 30.10 21.74
N GLY A 9 27.81 29.28 20.85
CA GLY A 9 28.39 28.88 19.56
C GLY A 9 29.24 27.61 19.62
N ASP A 10 29.32 26.95 20.77
CA ASP A 10 30.10 25.72 20.96
C ASP A 10 29.35 24.48 20.45
N LEU A 11 30.08 23.55 19.84
CA LEU A 11 29.58 22.21 19.54
C LEU A 11 29.63 21.35 20.81
N ASP A 12 28.50 21.30 21.51
CA ASP A 12 28.33 20.58 22.78
C ASP A 12 26.89 20.06 22.93
N TRP A 13 26.71 18.76 22.74
CA TRP A 13 25.41 18.08 22.87
C TRP A 13 24.96 18.05 24.32
N GLN A 14 23.82 18.66 24.61
CA GLN A 14 23.31 18.73 25.98
C GLN A 14 22.55 17.47 26.39
N ASP A 15 22.11 16.68 25.42
CA ASP A 15 21.28 15.48 25.57
C ASP A 15 19.93 15.75 26.25
N LYS A 16 19.55 17.02 26.39
CA LYS A 16 18.28 17.49 26.97
C LYS A 16 18.01 18.92 26.58
N LEU A 17 16.76 19.36 26.75
CA LEU A 17 16.43 20.79 26.71
C LEU A 17 16.88 21.46 28.02
N ASN A 18 17.71 22.50 27.93
CA ASN A 18 18.22 23.29 29.07
C ASN A 18 18.54 24.74 28.65
N GLU A 19 19.09 25.56 29.54
CA GLU A 19 19.43 26.96 29.24
C GLU A 19 20.39 27.16 28.05
N HIS A 20 21.20 26.15 27.71
CA HIS A 20 22.21 26.25 26.65
C HIS A 20 21.63 26.11 25.25
N ASN A 21 20.45 25.47 25.11
CA ASN A 21 19.78 25.28 23.81
C ASN A 21 18.32 25.80 23.79
N LYS A 22 17.73 26.14 24.95
CA LYS A 22 16.36 26.64 25.05
C LYS A 22 16.07 27.88 24.19
N PRO A 23 16.95 28.90 24.11
CA PRO A 23 16.66 30.06 23.26
C PRO A 23 16.45 29.70 21.79
N PHE A 24 17.11 28.66 21.27
CA PHE A 24 16.85 28.17 19.92
C PHE A 24 15.55 27.37 19.81
N PHE A 25 15.23 26.55 20.82
CA PHE A 25 13.96 25.84 20.90
C PHE A 25 12.77 26.80 20.90
N ASP A 26 12.89 27.92 21.62
CA ASP A 26 11.85 28.97 21.66
C ASP A 26 11.65 29.66 20.30
N LEU A 27 12.65 29.60 19.41
CA LEU A 27 12.62 30.18 18.05
C LEU A 27 12.32 29.16 16.94
N CYS A 28 12.29 27.87 17.25
CA CYS A 28 12.05 26.80 16.27
C CYS A 28 10.74 26.05 16.59
N ASP A 29 10.21 25.30 15.61
CA ASP A 29 9.02 24.46 15.81
C ASP A 29 9.27 23.30 16.79
N GLY A 30 10.52 22.86 16.94
CA GLY A 30 10.90 21.83 17.91
C GLY A 30 12.39 21.55 17.98
N LEU A 31 12.76 20.72 18.95
CA LEU A 31 14.13 20.31 19.25
C LEU A 31 14.27 18.80 19.06
N PHE A 32 15.15 18.39 18.14
CA PHE A 32 15.67 17.02 18.10
C PHE A 32 16.81 16.93 19.10
N VAL A 33 16.58 16.25 20.22
CA VAL A 33 17.58 16.05 21.28
C VAL A 33 18.53 14.91 20.88
N ASN A 34 19.84 15.09 21.13
CA ASN A 34 20.83 14.08 20.84
C ASN A 34 20.58 12.78 21.61
N TYR A 35 20.99 11.64 21.03
CA TYR A 35 20.54 10.32 21.46
C TYR A 35 21.30 9.75 22.68
N THR A 36 22.27 10.45 23.28
CA THR A 36 23.05 9.96 24.45
C THR A 36 22.47 10.35 25.81
N TRP A 37 21.18 10.70 25.84
CA TRP A 37 20.45 11.11 27.05
C TRP A 37 20.31 10.01 28.10
N LYS A 38 20.10 10.45 29.35
CA LYS A 38 19.99 9.59 30.54
C LYS A 38 18.55 9.53 31.04
N GLU A 39 18.23 8.54 31.88
CA GLU A 39 16.87 8.23 32.33
C GLU A 39 16.03 9.44 32.79
N LYS A 40 16.63 10.45 33.44
CA LYS A 40 15.90 11.63 33.94
C LYS A 40 15.74 12.75 32.92
N TYR A 41 16.54 12.76 31.86
CA TYR A 41 16.62 13.87 30.92
C TYR A 41 15.33 14.09 30.10
N PRO A 42 14.56 13.05 29.70
CA PRO A 42 13.24 13.23 29.09
C PRO A 42 12.30 14.06 29.97
N ARG A 43 12.14 13.68 31.25
CA ARG A 43 11.31 14.40 32.22
C ARG A 43 11.79 15.83 32.46
N ASP A 44 13.09 16.02 32.64
CA ASP A 44 13.67 17.36 32.84
C ASP A 44 13.43 18.26 31.62
N SER A 45 13.53 17.69 30.41
CA SER A 45 13.27 18.42 29.16
C SER A 45 11.79 18.77 29.01
N ALA A 46 10.88 17.84 29.30
CA ALA A 46 9.45 18.09 29.28
C ALA A 46 9.06 19.19 30.28
N ALA A 47 9.63 19.18 31.48
CA ALA A 47 9.43 20.23 32.48
C ALA A 47 9.94 21.60 32.00
N THR A 48 11.10 21.62 31.33
CA THR A 48 11.69 22.86 30.77
C THR A 48 10.89 23.40 29.60
N ALA A 49 10.28 22.53 28.79
CA ALA A 49 9.47 22.89 27.63
C ALA A 49 8.05 23.37 27.99
N GLY A 50 7.53 22.97 29.15
CA GLY A 50 6.17 23.29 29.59
C GLY A 50 5.13 22.74 28.59
N ASP A 51 4.24 23.60 28.12
CA ASP A 51 3.17 23.22 27.18
C ASP A 51 3.72 22.72 25.83
N ARG A 52 4.97 23.06 25.49
CA ARG A 52 5.65 22.62 24.27
C ARG A 52 6.41 21.30 24.43
N LYS A 53 6.14 20.50 25.46
CA LYS A 53 6.83 19.22 25.70
C LYS A 53 6.78 18.24 24.52
N TYR A 54 5.75 18.28 23.68
CA TYR A 54 5.66 17.44 22.47
C TYR A 54 6.48 17.96 21.28
N ASP A 55 7.02 19.17 21.38
CA ASP A 55 7.98 19.74 20.42
C ASP A 55 9.43 19.36 20.78
N VAL A 56 9.64 18.64 21.89
CA VAL A 56 10.93 18.04 22.26
C VAL A 56 10.93 16.58 21.83
N TYR A 57 11.76 16.24 20.85
CA TYR A 57 11.88 14.91 20.30
C TYR A 57 13.16 14.26 20.81
N MET A 58 13.03 13.36 21.79
CA MET A 58 14.17 12.66 22.38
C MET A 58 14.72 11.62 21.40
N GLY A 59 15.97 11.79 20.96
CA GLY A 59 16.58 10.94 19.93
C GLY A 59 16.83 9.51 20.37
N ILE A 60 16.56 8.52 19.53
CA ILE A 60 16.92 7.11 19.74
C ILE A 60 17.73 6.65 18.52
N ASP A 61 19.01 6.34 18.71
CA ASP A 61 19.83 5.77 17.64
C ASP A 61 19.58 4.28 17.48
N VAL A 62 18.91 3.87 16.40
CA VAL A 62 18.56 2.47 16.18
C VAL A 62 19.79 1.59 15.97
N PHE A 63 20.95 2.14 15.57
CA PHE A 63 22.20 1.37 15.55
C PHE A 63 22.72 1.01 16.94
N GLY A 64 22.26 1.71 17.98
CA GLY A 64 22.59 1.43 19.38
C GLY A 64 23.83 2.14 19.91
N ARG A 65 24.35 3.18 19.22
CA ARG A 65 25.58 3.87 19.64
C ARG A 65 25.30 4.80 20.82
N ASN A 66 25.58 4.33 22.03
CA ASN A 66 25.41 5.06 23.29
C ASN A 66 23.97 5.54 23.57
N THR A 67 22.98 5.03 22.82
CA THR A 67 21.58 5.37 23.03
C THR A 67 21.04 4.70 24.29
N PHE A 68 20.13 5.36 24.99
CA PHE A 68 19.41 4.74 26.08
C PHE A 68 18.69 3.46 25.59
N GLY A 69 18.75 2.38 26.37
CA GLY A 69 18.16 1.08 26.01
C GLY A 69 18.94 0.26 24.98
N GLY A 70 19.93 0.84 24.29
CA GLY A 70 20.84 0.13 23.37
C GLY A 70 20.35 -0.02 21.92
N GLY A 71 19.21 0.59 21.54
CA GLY A 71 18.73 0.61 20.16
C GLY A 71 18.37 -0.77 19.61
N GLN A 72 18.45 -0.96 18.28
CA GLN A 72 18.25 -2.24 17.59
C GLN A 72 16.90 -2.89 17.99
N TRP A 73 16.91 -4.18 18.32
CA TRP A 73 15.77 -4.93 18.87
C TRP A 73 15.34 -4.52 20.29
N LYS A 74 16.07 -3.60 20.94
CA LYS A 74 15.77 -3.04 22.27
C LYS A 74 15.32 -1.59 22.21
N THR A 75 15.02 -1.05 21.03
CA THR A 75 14.52 0.32 20.82
C THR A 75 13.30 0.62 21.70
N ASN A 76 12.44 -0.38 21.92
CA ASN A 76 11.26 -0.28 22.77
C ASN A 76 11.58 0.17 24.21
N VAL A 77 12.76 -0.15 24.75
CA VAL A 77 13.16 0.25 26.11
C VAL A 77 13.21 1.77 26.25
N ALA A 78 13.73 2.47 25.23
CA ALA A 78 13.72 3.93 25.21
C ALA A 78 12.31 4.46 24.96
N LEU A 79 11.57 3.88 24.01
CA LEU A 79 10.19 4.29 23.71
C LEU A 79 9.28 4.21 24.95
N ASP A 80 9.33 3.11 25.71
CA ASP A 80 8.51 2.92 26.90
C ASP A 80 8.78 4.00 27.96
N LEU A 81 10.06 4.39 28.14
CA LEU A 81 10.43 5.46 29.07
C LEU A 81 9.94 6.83 28.58
N LEU A 82 10.12 7.15 27.29
CA LEU A 82 9.69 8.42 26.72
C LEU A 82 8.16 8.57 26.75
N LYS A 83 7.42 7.50 26.47
CA LYS A 83 5.95 7.46 26.57
C LYS A 83 5.51 7.72 28.02
N LYS A 84 6.20 7.11 28.99
CA LYS A 84 5.94 7.30 30.42
C LYS A 84 6.21 8.73 30.89
N ASP A 85 7.30 9.35 30.43
CA ASP A 85 7.65 10.73 30.78
C ASP A 85 6.91 11.77 29.90
N ASP A 86 5.99 11.33 29.04
CA ASP A 86 5.02 12.16 28.31
C ASP A 86 5.67 13.25 27.43
N VAL A 87 6.68 12.82 26.66
CA VAL A 87 7.49 13.64 25.73
C VAL A 87 7.55 12.96 24.36
N SER A 88 7.86 13.70 23.28
CA SER A 88 8.00 13.11 21.95
C SER A 88 9.31 12.34 21.77
N THR A 89 9.33 11.44 20.79
CA THR A 89 10.49 10.62 20.41
C THR A 89 10.96 10.95 18.99
N ALA A 90 12.25 10.82 18.73
CA ALA A 90 12.85 10.89 17.41
C ALA A 90 13.66 9.63 17.10
N ILE A 91 13.17 8.81 16.17
CA ILE A 91 13.85 7.58 15.75
C ILE A 91 14.94 7.94 14.72
N PHE A 92 16.21 7.78 15.10
CA PHE A 92 17.37 8.02 14.26
C PHE A 92 17.86 6.72 13.61
N ALA A 93 18.10 6.78 12.30
CA ALA A 93 18.66 5.68 11.50
C ALA A 93 17.90 4.33 11.60
N PRO A 94 16.55 4.29 11.42
CA PRO A 94 15.81 3.03 11.35
C PRO A 94 16.22 2.15 10.15
N GLY A 95 16.98 2.71 9.19
CA GLY A 95 17.64 1.98 8.11
C GLY A 95 18.56 0.85 8.58
N TRP A 96 18.95 0.82 9.85
CA TRP A 96 19.64 -0.30 10.50
C TRP A 96 19.09 -1.67 10.09
N ILE A 97 17.77 -1.83 10.01
CA ILE A 97 17.11 -3.10 9.65
C ILE A 97 17.57 -3.59 8.27
N TYR A 98 17.55 -2.69 7.28
CA TYR A 98 17.93 -2.96 5.90
C TYR A 98 19.46 -3.07 5.77
N GLU A 99 20.19 -2.10 6.29
CA GLU A 99 21.65 -1.96 6.12
C GLU A 99 22.43 -3.10 6.78
N THR A 100 21.91 -3.66 7.88
CA THR A 100 22.55 -4.78 8.58
C THR A 100 21.99 -6.15 8.19
N LYS A 101 21.08 -6.21 7.20
CA LYS A 101 20.51 -7.44 6.65
C LYS A 101 19.93 -8.36 7.74
N GLN A 102 19.10 -7.77 8.61
CA GLN A 102 18.47 -8.53 9.69
C GLN A 102 17.71 -9.75 9.15
N GLN A 103 17.86 -10.87 9.83
CA GLN A 103 17.26 -12.15 9.45
C GLN A 103 15.75 -12.19 9.74
N PRO A 104 14.98 -13.07 9.08
CA PRO A 104 15.39 -13.94 7.95
C PRO A 104 15.47 -13.19 6.60
N ASP A 105 14.73 -12.09 6.50
CA ASP A 105 14.64 -11.23 5.33
C ASP A 105 14.20 -9.83 5.77
N PHE A 106 14.36 -8.84 4.88
CA PHE A 106 14.05 -7.45 5.20
C PHE A 106 12.57 -7.24 5.58
N GLN A 107 11.63 -7.85 4.88
CA GLN A 107 10.20 -7.67 5.12
C GLN A 107 9.80 -8.21 6.51
N SER A 108 10.24 -9.42 6.83
CA SER A 108 9.98 -10.05 8.13
C SER A 108 10.64 -9.27 9.27
N ALA A 109 11.90 -8.85 9.11
CA ALA A 109 12.61 -8.06 10.11
C ALA A 109 12.01 -6.66 10.30
N GLN A 110 11.60 -6.00 9.21
CA GLN A 110 10.95 -4.70 9.24
C GLN A 110 9.61 -4.76 9.97
N ASN A 111 8.75 -5.72 9.63
CA ASN A 111 7.46 -5.87 10.29
C ASN A 111 7.62 -6.17 11.77
N ARG A 112 8.58 -7.02 12.14
CA ARG A 112 8.92 -7.29 13.55
C ARG A 112 9.35 -6.02 14.27
N TRP A 113 10.24 -5.23 13.67
CA TRP A 113 10.79 -4.05 14.34
C TRP A 113 9.73 -2.97 14.52
N TRP A 114 8.91 -2.71 13.49
CA TRP A 114 7.81 -1.75 13.62
C TRP A 114 6.72 -2.24 14.58
N ALA A 115 6.47 -3.55 14.69
CA ALA A 115 5.58 -4.10 15.71
C ALA A 115 6.10 -3.88 17.14
N LEU A 116 7.43 -3.87 17.35
CA LEU A 116 8.02 -3.48 18.64
C LEU A 116 7.74 -2.00 18.96
N VAL A 117 7.84 -1.12 17.94
CA VAL A 117 7.51 0.31 18.09
C VAL A 117 6.02 0.48 18.39
N GLU A 118 5.15 -0.18 17.63
CA GLU A 118 3.70 -0.12 17.80
C GLU A 118 3.28 -0.56 19.21
N LYS A 119 3.89 -1.62 19.75
CA LYS A 119 3.60 -2.10 21.11
C LYS A 119 3.92 -1.07 22.20
N SER A 120 4.93 -0.24 21.99
CA SER A 120 5.34 0.81 22.94
C SER A 120 4.62 2.15 22.72
N TRP A 121 4.28 2.46 21.47
CA TRP A 121 3.88 3.81 21.07
C TRP A 121 2.45 3.91 20.51
N ASP A 122 1.77 2.78 20.33
CA ASP A 122 0.47 2.60 19.69
C ASP A 122 0.47 2.90 18.18
N VAL A 123 -0.65 2.60 17.52
CA VAL A 123 -0.88 2.89 16.10
C VAL A 123 -1.15 4.37 15.90
N LEU A 124 -0.25 5.06 15.19
CA LEU A 124 -0.31 6.52 15.04
C LEU A 124 -1.23 7.00 13.91
N ARG A 125 -1.53 6.16 12.91
CA ARG A 125 -2.35 6.56 11.76
C ARG A 125 -3.33 5.48 11.35
N GLY A 126 -4.54 5.92 11.01
CA GLY A 126 -5.60 5.10 10.45
C GLY A 126 -6.11 5.68 9.13
N TYR A 127 -6.44 4.79 8.19
CA TYR A 127 -7.04 5.05 6.89
C TYR A 127 -8.11 3.99 6.60
N PRO A 128 -9.13 4.28 5.77
CA PRO A 128 -9.42 5.56 5.13
C PRO A 128 -9.95 6.62 6.11
N LYS A 129 -9.76 7.89 5.74
CA LYS A 129 -10.42 9.05 6.39
C LYS A 129 -11.34 9.84 5.45
N ARG A 130 -11.22 9.60 4.14
CA ARG A 130 -12.00 10.26 3.07
C ARG A 130 -12.17 9.29 1.91
N LEU A 131 -13.21 9.52 1.12
CA LEU A 131 -13.43 8.86 -0.17
C LEU A 131 -12.91 9.76 -1.33
N PRO A 132 -12.59 9.17 -2.50
CA PRO A 132 -12.39 7.73 -2.70
C PRO A 132 -11.15 7.23 -1.93
N PHE A 133 -11.18 5.96 -1.52
CA PHE A 133 -10.05 5.25 -0.95
C PHE A 133 -9.62 4.15 -1.89
N TYR A 134 -8.33 4.10 -2.23
CA TYR A 134 -7.74 3.07 -3.09
C TYR A 134 -6.42 2.56 -2.53
N SER A 135 -6.23 1.25 -2.57
CA SER A 135 -4.96 0.59 -2.27
C SER A 135 -4.79 -0.60 -3.19
N ASP A 136 -3.68 -0.65 -3.93
CA ASP A 136 -3.14 -1.84 -4.62
C ASP A 136 -2.01 -2.50 -3.82
N PHE A 137 -1.73 -2.01 -2.60
CA PHE A 137 -0.69 -2.50 -1.69
C PHE A 137 0.74 -2.36 -2.21
N ASP A 138 0.94 -1.66 -3.33
CA ASP A 138 2.25 -1.38 -3.91
C ASP A 138 3.16 -0.64 -2.92
N GLN A 139 4.33 -1.20 -2.63
CA GLN A 139 5.37 -0.65 -1.75
C GLN A 139 6.32 0.29 -2.50
N GLY A 140 6.07 0.52 -3.79
CA GLY A 140 6.92 1.31 -4.66
C GLY A 140 8.18 0.56 -5.11
N HIS A 141 8.15 -0.77 -5.10
CA HIS A 141 9.18 -1.61 -5.69
C HIS A 141 8.64 -3.02 -5.94
N GLY A 142 9.28 -3.78 -6.84
CA GLY A 142 8.90 -5.16 -7.13
C GLY A 142 9.86 -5.83 -8.10
N TYR A 143 9.62 -7.12 -8.37
CA TYR A 143 10.38 -7.89 -9.37
C TYR A 143 9.70 -7.92 -10.74
N GLN A 144 8.49 -7.37 -10.82
CA GLN A 144 7.67 -7.25 -12.01
C GLN A 144 6.67 -6.10 -11.81
N VAL A 145 6.03 -5.68 -12.91
CA VAL A 145 4.93 -4.71 -12.89
C VAL A 145 3.72 -5.35 -13.55
N SER A 146 2.58 -5.31 -12.88
CA SER A 146 1.29 -5.66 -13.46
C SER A 146 0.37 -4.45 -13.58
N SER A 147 -0.53 -4.51 -14.55
CA SER A 147 -1.61 -3.57 -14.76
C SER A 147 -2.91 -4.35 -14.99
N GLU A 148 -3.85 -4.23 -14.05
CA GLU A 148 -5.15 -4.91 -14.13
C GLU A 148 -5.00 -6.42 -14.34
N GLY A 149 -4.11 -7.07 -13.60
CA GLY A 149 -3.83 -8.51 -13.67
C GLY A 149 -2.92 -8.94 -14.82
N LEU A 150 -2.56 -8.05 -15.75
CA LEU A 150 -1.63 -8.34 -16.85
C LEU A 150 -0.22 -7.87 -16.50
N GLN A 151 0.76 -8.76 -16.61
CA GLN A 151 2.18 -8.39 -16.51
C GLN A 151 2.55 -7.44 -17.66
N VAL A 152 2.99 -6.23 -17.34
CA VAL A 152 3.43 -5.21 -18.31
C VAL A 152 4.95 -5.02 -18.33
N SER A 153 5.65 -5.48 -17.29
CA SER A 153 7.11 -5.59 -17.25
C SER A 153 7.52 -6.75 -16.33
N GLY A 154 8.56 -7.49 -16.74
CA GLY A 154 9.20 -8.54 -15.93
C GLY A 154 10.51 -8.10 -15.28
N ASP A 155 10.84 -6.82 -15.34
CA ASP A 155 12.08 -6.27 -14.77
C ASP A 155 11.88 -5.86 -13.30
N PRO A 156 12.91 -5.98 -12.45
CA PRO A 156 12.89 -5.41 -11.12
C PRO A 156 12.89 -3.89 -11.18
N TRP A 157 12.14 -3.25 -10.29
CA TRP A 157 11.95 -1.81 -10.29
C TRP A 157 11.80 -1.25 -8.88
N ASN A 158 12.11 0.03 -8.73
CA ASN A 158 11.80 0.81 -7.54
C ASN A 158 11.40 2.24 -7.93
N ASN A 159 10.26 2.69 -7.43
CA ASN A 159 9.79 4.06 -7.44
C ASN A 159 8.89 4.25 -6.23
N ILE A 160 9.43 4.79 -5.13
CA ILE A 160 8.69 4.96 -3.86
C ILE A 160 7.49 5.90 -4.00
N SER A 161 7.45 6.73 -5.05
CA SER A 161 6.28 7.56 -5.37
C SER A 161 5.06 6.72 -5.77
N CYS A 162 5.25 5.47 -6.17
CA CYS A 162 4.17 4.52 -6.44
C CYS A 162 3.58 3.91 -5.17
N GLN A 163 4.19 4.12 -3.99
CA GLN A 163 3.72 3.49 -2.76
C GLN A 163 2.27 3.88 -2.46
N SER A 164 1.38 2.90 -2.37
CA SER A 164 0.00 3.09 -1.97
C SER A 164 -0.20 2.84 -0.48
N PHE A 165 -1.43 3.02 0.02
CA PHE A 165 -1.73 2.79 1.43
C PHE A 165 -1.40 1.35 1.84
N GLN A 166 -0.49 1.19 2.80
CA GLN A 166 -0.04 -0.12 3.24
C GLN A 166 -0.95 -0.70 4.33
N PRO A 167 -1.18 -2.03 4.34
CA PRO A 167 -1.99 -2.68 5.36
C PRO A 167 -1.24 -2.77 6.68
N MET A 168 -2.00 -2.86 7.77
CA MET A 168 -1.51 -3.11 9.12
C MET A 168 -1.38 -4.61 9.36
N LEU A 169 -0.24 -5.17 8.97
CA LEU A 169 0.02 -6.60 9.14
C LEU A 169 0.47 -6.90 10.57
N LYS A 170 -0.25 -7.78 11.28
CA LYS A 170 0.11 -8.15 12.64
C LYS A 170 1.32 -9.08 12.63
N TYR A 171 2.34 -8.72 13.39
CA TYR A 171 3.46 -9.61 13.65
C TYR A 171 3.09 -10.57 14.80
N THR A 172 3.08 -11.88 14.52
CA THR A 172 2.62 -12.93 15.45
C THR A 172 3.75 -13.58 16.28
N GLY A 173 4.95 -13.02 16.28
CA GLY A 173 6.12 -13.56 17.00
C GLY A 173 6.99 -14.52 16.18
N ASP A 174 8.18 -14.85 16.71
CA ASP A 174 9.15 -15.75 16.05
C ASP A 174 8.89 -17.25 16.34
N GLU A 175 8.24 -17.57 17.47
CA GLU A 175 8.19 -18.95 18.00
C GLU A 175 6.94 -19.74 17.60
N VAL A 176 5.93 -19.09 17.01
CA VAL A 176 4.71 -19.74 16.53
C VAL A 176 4.63 -19.48 15.04
N GLN A 177 4.82 -20.49 14.19
CA GLN A 177 4.29 -20.39 12.83
C GLN A 177 2.77 -20.45 12.96
N PRO A 178 2.05 -19.33 12.77
CA PRO A 178 0.61 -19.39 12.81
C PRO A 178 0.14 -20.32 11.68
N PRO A 179 -0.98 -21.03 11.86
CA PRO A 179 -1.50 -21.90 10.81
C PRO A 179 -1.76 -21.12 9.52
N VAL A 180 -2.05 -19.81 9.61
CA VAL A 180 -2.23 -18.92 8.47
C VAL A 180 -1.47 -17.61 8.70
N ARG A 181 -0.84 -17.09 7.65
CA ARG A 181 -0.10 -15.82 7.66
C ARG A 181 -0.58 -14.91 6.55
N THR A 182 -0.80 -13.64 6.90
CA THR A 182 -1.00 -12.54 5.94
C THR A 182 0.33 -11.82 5.72
N SER A 183 0.68 -11.55 4.47
CA SER A 183 1.90 -10.82 4.13
C SER A 183 1.77 -10.06 2.80
N ILE A 184 2.58 -9.02 2.60
CA ILE A 184 2.80 -8.48 1.26
C ILE A 184 3.68 -9.47 0.48
N ASN A 185 3.17 -9.95 -0.65
CA ASN A 185 3.84 -10.92 -1.49
C ASN A 185 4.48 -10.25 -2.70
N PHE A 186 5.76 -10.56 -2.93
CA PHE A 186 6.58 -10.07 -4.04
C PHE A 186 6.80 -11.13 -5.13
N LYS A 187 6.41 -12.37 -4.87
CA LYS A 187 6.63 -13.53 -5.74
C LYS A 187 5.44 -13.78 -6.64
N ASP A 188 4.23 -13.63 -6.10
CA ASP A 188 2.99 -13.78 -6.86
C ASP A 188 2.86 -12.69 -7.91
N GLU A 189 2.09 -12.97 -8.95
CA GLU A 189 1.68 -11.98 -9.94
C GLU A 189 0.70 -10.98 -9.31
N PRO A 190 1.10 -9.71 -9.10
CA PRO A 190 0.22 -8.72 -8.50
C PRO A 190 -0.90 -8.35 -9.47
N TYR A 191 -2.02 -7.84 -8.96
CA TYR A 191 -3.07 -7.28 -9.81
C TYR A 191 -2.64 -5.94 -10.40
N SER A 192 -1.96 -5.10 -9.63
CA SER A 192 -1.47 -3.79 -10.08
C SER A 192 -0.20 -3.42 -9.32
N GLY A 193 0.72 -2.73 -9.99
CA GLY A 193 2.01 -2.39 -9.38
C GLY A 193 2.89 -3.63 -9.25
N GLY A 194 3.61 -3.73 -8.13
CA GLY A 194 4.63 -4.77 -7.93
C GLY A 194 4.31 -5.82 -6.87
N ASN A 195 3.22 -5.68 -6.12
CA ASN A 195 2.92 -6.51 -4.96
C ASN A 195 1.41 -6.69 -4.74
N CYS A 196 1.04 -7.63 -3.88
CA CYS A 196 -0.33 -7.81 -3.40
C CYS A 196 -0.31 -8.33 -1.95
N VAL A 197 -1.47 -8.30 -1.29
CA VAL A 197 -1.63 -8.97 0.01
C VAL A 197 -1.94 -10.44 -0.26
N THR A 198 -1.20 -11.36 0.36
CA THR A 198 -1.46 -12.80 0.28
C THR A 198 -1.69 -13.37 1.66
N VAL A 199 -2.71 -14.21 1.77
CA VAL A 199 -2.99 -15.05 2.93
C VAL A 199 -2.70 -16.49 2.55
N GLN A 200 -1.77 -17.13 3.27
CA GLN A 200 -1.32 -18.48 2.98
C GLN A 200 -1.10 -19.29 4.26
N GLY A 201 -1.20 -20.61 4.15
CA GLY A 201 -0.97 -21.55 5.25
C GLY A 201 -1.94 -22.72 5.17
N SER A 202 -2.52 -23.10 6.30
CA SER A 202 -3.51 -24.16 6.40
C SER A 202 -4.69 -23.77 7.29
N LEU A 203 -5.90 -24.03 6.81
CA LEU A 203 -7.15 -23.81 7.53
C LEU A 203 -7.86 -25.14 7.82
N ARG A 204 -8.66 -25.18 8.87
CA ARG A 204 -9.64 -26.27 9.08
C ARG A 204 -10.86 -26.02 8.19
N GLN A 205 -11.54 -27.09 7.77
CA GLN A 205 -12.66 -27.01 6.82
C GLN A 205 -13.74 -25.99 7.24
N ASN A 206 -14.03 -25.89 8.53
CA ASN A 206 -15.05 -24.98 9.08
C ASN A 206 -14.48 -23.70 9.73
N ALA A 207 -13.19 -23.42 9.56
CA ALA A 207 -12.58 -22.21 10.11
C ALA A 207 -12.83 -20.98 9.24
N ILE A 208 -12.97 -19.84 9.89
CA ILE A 208 -12.89 -18.51 9.29
C ILE A 208 -11.68 -17.81 9.90
N PHE A 209 -10.78 -17.35 9.03
CA PHE A 209 -9.69 -16.48 9.43
C PHE A 209 -10.06 -15.05 9.05
N SER A 210 -9.80 -14.09 9.94
CA SER A 210 -10.07 -12.68 9.71
C SER A 210 -8.93 -11.85 10.28
N GLU A 211 -8.44 -10.90 9.50
CA GLU A 211 -7.39 -9.96 9.93
C GLU A 211 -7.70 -8.55 9.43
N GLN A 212 -7.55 -7.57 10.32
CA GLN A 212 -7.77 -6.16 9.97
C GLN A 212 -6.59 -5.65 9.14
N LEU A 213 -6.86 -5.26 7.90
CA LEU A 213 -5.86 -4.66 7.01
C LEU A 213 -5.76 -3.15 7.23
N PHE A 214 -6.86 -2.47 7.51
CA PHE A 214 -6.88 -1.02 7.68
C PHE A 214 -7.71 -0.60 8.89
N ASN A 215 -7.14 0.30 9.70
CA ASN A 215 -7.84 0.97 10.80
C ASN A 215 -8.47 2.27 10.28
N GLY A 216 -9.78 2.25 10.07
CA GLY A 216 -10.54 3.36 9.48
C GLY A 216 -10.81 4.49 10.46
N GLY A 217 -11.07 5.67 9.89
CA GLY A 217 -11.62 6.83 10.58
C GLY A 217 -12.50 7.63 9.63
N LEU A 218 -13.22 6.93 8.75
CA LEU A 218 -14.03 7.51 7.70
C LEU A 218 -15.46 7.68 8.20
N SER A 219 -15.86 8.92 8.48
CA SER A 219 -17.26 9.24 8.70
C SER A 219 -18.04 8.97 7.43
N MET A 220 -19.12 8.21 7.56
CA MET A 220 -19.97 7.85 6.42
C MET A 220 -21.02 8.93 6.18
N GLU A 221 -21.66 8.88 5.01
CA GLU A 221 -22.82 9.71 4.65
C GLU A 221 -24.04 8.81 4.42
N ASP A 222 -25.25 9.39 4.44
CA ASP A 222 -26.45 8.64 4.08
C ASP A 222 -26.45 8.36 2.57
N GLY A 223 -26.62 7.10 2.17
CA GLY A 223 -26.61 6.71 0.76
C GLY A 223 -26.02 5.32 0.53
N TYR A 224 -25.21 5.19 -0.51
CA TYR A 224 -24.54 3.95 -0.87
C TYR A 224 -23.06 4.18 -1.13
N VAL A 225 -22.24 3.27 -0.63
CA VAL A 225 -20.83 3.18 -1.00
C VAL A 225 -20.59 1.92 -1.82
N HIS A 226 -19.71 2.04 -2.81
CA HIS A 226 -19.35 0.93 -3.67
C HIS A 226 -17.94 0.47 -3.36
N LEU A 227 -17.82 -0.82 -3.10
CA LEU A 227 -16.56 -1.50 -2.85
C LEU A 227 -16.18 -2.30 -4.10
N PHE A 228 -14.95 -2.14 -4.56
CA PHE A 228 -14.33 -2.94 -5.60
C PHE A 228 -13.07 -3.59 -5.03
N TYR A 229 -12.86 -4.86 -5.35
CA TYR A 229 -11.66 -5.57 -4.94
C TYR A 229 -11.35 -6.70 -5.93
N SER A 230 -10.08 -7.06 -6.05
CA SER A 230 -9.64 -8.16 -6.91
C SER A 230 -9.05 -9.30 -6.10
N VAL A 231 -9.44 -10.53 -6.43
CA VAL A 231 -9.00 -11.75 -5.74
C VAL A 231 -8.38 -12.72 -6.73
N ASN A 232 -7.27 -13.33 -6.34
CA ASN A 232 -6.70 -14.51 -6.99
C ASN A 232 -6.59 -15.60 -5.91
N ALA A 233 -7.39 -16.65 -6.03
CA ALA A 233 -7.48 -17.69 -5.00
C ALA A 233 -7.37 -19.08 -5.62
N GLU A 234 -6.74 -20.01 -4.89
CA GLU A 234 -6.73 -21.42 -5.27
C GLU A 234 -8.16 -22.01 -5.29
N ALA A 235 -8.32 -23.12 -6.01
CA ALA A 235 -9.63 -23.72 -6.25
C ALA A 235 -10.44 -24.03 -4.97
N ASN A 236 -9.77 -24.38 -3.87
CA ASN A 236 -10.37 -24.68 -2.57
C ASN A 236 -10.43 -23.48 -1.62
N SER A 237 -9.88 -22.33 -2.00
CA SER A 237 -9.75 -21.16 -1.16
C SER A 237 -10.79 -20.11 -1.54
N ASP A 238 -11.36 -19.45 -0.55
CA ASP A 238 -12.28 -18.33 -0.72
C ASP A 238 -11.85 -17.13 0.12
N LEU A 239 -12.10 -15.94 -0.40
CA LEU A 239 -11.65 -14.67 0.17
C LEU A 239 -12.72 -13.59 -0.03
N GLY A 240 -13.08 -12.96 1.07
CA GLY A 240 -13.97 -11.80 1.12
C GLY A 240 -13.37 -10.70 1.98
N LEU A 241 -14.17 -9.67 2.21
CA LEU A 241 -13.83 -8.53 3.06
C LEU A 241 -14.89 -8.35 4.14
N SER A 242 -14.53 -7.84 5.31
CA SER A 242 -15.53 -7.29 6.23
C SER A 242 -15.25 -5.84 6.56
N LEU A 243 -16.32 -5.06 6.61
CA LEU A 243 -16.30 -3.65 7.00
C LEU A 243 -16.87 -3.51 8.40
N ASP A 244 -16.08 -2.96 9.32
CA ASP A 244 -16.49 -2.71 10.70
C ASP A 244 -16.85 -1.25 10.88
N PHE A 245 -18.00 -0.99 11.49
CA PHE A 245 -18.55 0.34 11.71
C PHE A 245 -18.85 0.57 13.19
N LEU A 246 -18.65 1.82 13.61
CA LEU A 246 -19.02 2.32 14.92
C LEU A 246 -20.19 3.30 14.78
N SER A 247 -21.29 3.06 15.49
CA SER A 247 -22.42 3.99 15.55
C SER A 247 -22.12 5.17 16.48
N ARG A 248 -22.89 6.26 16.37
CA ARG A 248 -22.84 7.39 17.33
C ARG A 248 -23.08 6.96 18.79
N ASN A 249 -23.83 5.88 19.00
CA ASN A 249 -24.11 5.31 20.32
C ASN A 249 -23.02 4.34 20.80
N LYS A 250 -21.89 4.26 20.07
CA LYS A 250 -20.75 3.35 20.33
C LYS A 250 -21.12 1.87 20.21
N GLU A 251 -22.10 1.55 19.39
CA GLU A 251 -22.42 0.16 19.03
C GLU A 251 -21.62 -0.24 17.79
N ASN A 252 -20.95 -1.39 17.86
CA ASN A 252 -20.22 -1.96 16.75
C ASN A 252 -21.17 -2.76 15.86
N THR A 253 -21.05 -2.59 14.56
CA THR A 253 -21.71 -3.42 13.55
C THR A 253 -20.71 -3.79 12.47
N SER A 254 -20.87 -4.96 11.87
CA SER A 254 -19.97 -5.42 10.81
C SER A 254 -20.74 -5.99 9.64
N ILE A 255 -20.18 -5.81 8.44
CA ILE A 255 -20.77 -6.25 7.18
C ILE A 255 -19.77 -7.16 6.48
N LEU A 256 -20.13 -8.43 6.27
CA LEU A 256 -19.34 -9.33 5.44
C LEU A 256 -19.70 -9.14 3.97
N ILE A 257 -18.67 -9.10 3.13
CA ILE A 257 -18.77 -8.95 1.68
C ILE A 257 -18.01 -10.10 1.02
N ALA A 258 -18.72 -10.94 0.27
CA ALA A 258 -18.14 -12.11 -0.40
C ALA A 258 -18.98 -12.53 -1.60
N GLU A 259 -18.38 -13.31 -2.52
CA GLU A 259 -19.10 -13.90 -3.66
C GLU A 259 -20.17 -14.89 -3.19
N ASP A 260 -19.79 -15.84 -2.34
CA ASP A 260 -20.67 -16.87 -1.80
C ASP A 260 -20.86 -16.65 -0.30
N ILE A 261 -21.80 -15.77 0.05
CA ILE A 261 -22.16 -15.51 1.45
C ILE A 261 -22.62 -16.79 2.18
N ALA A 262 -23.11 -17.80 1.46
CA ALA A 262 -23.61 -19.04 2.06
C ALA A 262 -22.46 -19.85 2.66
N ILE A 263 -21.28 -19.88 2.01
CA ILE A 263 -20.09 -20.56 2.54
C ILE A 263 -19.69 -19.99 3.91
N PHE A 264 -19.73 -18.66 4.07
CA PHE A 264 -19.40 -17.99 5.33
C PHE A 264 -20.52 -18.10 6.37
N SER A 265 -21.79 -18.14 5.94
CA SER A 265 -22.95 -18.21 6.83
C SER A 265 -23.22 -19.63 7.37
N ARG A 266 -22.92 -20.67 6.59
CA ARG A 266 -23.19 -22.08 6.91
C ARG A 266 -22.22 -22.68 7.92
N LYS A 267 -21.07 -22.04 8.17
CA LYS A 267 -20.12 -22.46 9.20
C LYS A 267 -20.71 -22.10 10.56
N LYS A 268 -21.65 -22.95 10.98
CA LYS A 268 -22.49 -22.87 12.18
C LYS A 268 -21.61 -22.78 13.43
N GLN A 269 -21.32 -21.58 13.90
CA GLN A 269 -21.20 -21.34 15.35
C GLN A 269 -21.35 -19.88 15.79
N HIS A 270 -21.20 -18.90 14.90
CA HIS A 270 -21.40 -17.50 15.28
C HIS A 270 -22.00 -16.71 14.11
N ARG A 271 -23.11 -15.99 14.33
CA ARG A 271 -23.48 -14.82 13.49
C ARG A 271 -22.39 -13.76 13.70
N LEU A 272 -21.20 -13.98 13.14
CA LEU A 272 -20.01 -13.16 13.36
C LEU A 272 -20.20 -11.73 12.87
N TYR A 273 -21.06 -11.57 11.86
CA TYR A 273 -21.33 -10.31 11.21
C TYR A 273 -22.79 -9.92 11.37
N SER A 274 -23.03 -8.62 11.53
CA SER A 274 -24.37 -8.05 11.70
C SER A 274 -25.19 -8.16 10.41
N SER A 275 -24.53 -8.10 9.25
CA SER A 275 -25.15 -8.30 7.95
C SER A 275 -24.18 -8.86 6.91
N TYR A 276 -24.72 -9.30 5.78
CA TYR A 276 -24.01 -9.96 4.70
C TYR A 276 -24.42 -9.32 3.37
N VAL A 277 -23.45 -8.98 2.53
CA VAL A 277 -23.66 -8.40 1.20
C VAL A 277 -22.96 -9.30 0.19
N GLN A 278 -23.71 -9.79 -0.79
CA GLN A 278 -23.14 -10.55 -1.89
C GLN A 278 -22.42 -9.60 -2.85
N SER A 279 -21.21 -9.97 -3.26
CA SER A 279 -20.46 -9.25 -4.28
C SER A 279 -20.62 -9.90 -5.65
N ASP A 280 -20.88 -9.09 -6.67
CA ASP A 280 -21.01 -9.53 -8.05
C ASP A 280 -19.66 -9.53 -8.76
N LYS A 281 -19.44 -10.50 -9.64
CA LYS A 281 -18.28 -10.48 -10.54
C LYS A 281 -18.44 -9.34 -11.54
N VAL A 282 -17.37 -8.57 -11.71
CA VAL A 282 -17.27 -7.54 -12.74
C VAL A 282 -16.54 -8.16 -13.92
N GLU A 283 -17.10 -8.03 -15.13
CA GLU A 283 -16.38 -8.45 -16.34
C GLU A 283 -15.05 -7.68 -16.42
N PRO A 284 -13.91 -8.38 -16.52
CA PRO A 284 -12.63 -7.70 -16.63
C PRO A 284 -12.56 -6.91 -17.94
N HIS A 285 -11.94 -5.72 -17.90
CA HIS A 285 -11.57 -4.98 -19.12
C HIS A 285 -10.42 -5.64 -19.90
N ALA A 286 -9.81 -6.68 -19.33
CA ALA A 286 -8.61 -7.35 -19.80
C ALA A 286 -8.88 -8.83 -20.14
N PRO A 287 -8.08 -9.46 -21.02
CA PRO A 287 -8.42 -10.73 -21.68
C PRO A 287 -8.52 -11.94 -20.75
N ASP A 288 -9.18 -13.00 -21.25
CA ASP A 288 -9.57 -14.27 -20.61
C ASP A 288 -8.48 -15.07 -19.86
N ASN A 289 -7.21 -14.63 -19.86
CA ASN A 289 -6.06 -15.35 -19.28
C ASN A 289 -5.65 -14.82 -17.89
N GLN A 290 -6.56 -14.20 -17.13
CA GLN A 290 -6.26 -13.68 -15.79
C GLN A 290 -6.76 -14.60 -14.69
N ASN A 291 -5.89 -14.91 -13.72
CA ASN A 291 -6.28 -15.58 -12.47
C ASN A 291 -7.01 -14.63 -11.50
N TRP A 292 -7.08 -13.34 -11.84
CA TRP A 292 -7.70 -12.31 -11.02
C TRP A 292 -9.19 -12.16 -11.36
N VAL A 293 -10.04 -12.27 -10.34
CA VAL A 293 -11.47 -11.98 -10.43
C VAL A 293 -11.75 -10.67 -9.72
N ILE A 294 -12.46 -9.76 -10.37
CA ILE A 294 -12.86 -8.47 -9.80
C ILE A 294 -14.28 -8.61 -9.26
N TYR A 295 -14.47 -8.17 -8.02
CA TYR A 295 -15.76 -8.17 -7.35
C TYR A 295 -16.21 -6.74 -7.06
N ARG A 296 -17.52 -6.52 -7.14
CA ARG A 296 -18.18 -5.28 -6.77
C ARG A 296 -19.27 -5.58 -5.75
N ALA A 297 -19.33 -4.77 -4.70
CA ALA A 297 -20.43 -4.78 -3.75
C ALA A 297 -20.97 -3.36 -3.54
N THR A 298 -22.27 -3.27 -3.25
CA THR A 298 -22.92 -2.01 -2.89
C THR A 298 -23.41 -2.13 -1.45
N VAL A 299 -22.93 -1.24 -0.59
CA VAL A 299 -23.22 -1.25 0.83
C VAL A 299 -24.02 -0.01 1.17
N GLN A 300 -25.19 -0.20 1.79
CA GLN A 300 -25.97 0.92 2.32
C GLN A 300 -25.19 1.58 3.45
N SER A 301 -25.11 2.91 3.40
CA SER A 301 -24.35 3.70 4.34
C SER A 301 -25.24 4.70 5.06
N SER A 302 -24.84 5.09 6.28
CA SER A 302 -25.54 6.11 7.05
C SER A 302 -24.57 7.04 7.78
N ALA A 303 -24.92 8.32 7.83
CA ALA A 303 -24.22 9.39 8.55
C ALA A 303 -24.17 9.20 10.08
N SER A 304 -24.83 8.15 10.58
CA SER A 304 -24.74 7.71 11.97
C SER A 304 -23.55 6.77 12.24
N TYR A 305 -22.85 6.31 11.20
CA TYR A 305 -21.73 5.37 11.31
C TYR A 305 -20.39 5.97 10.88
N THR A 306 -19.32 5.44 11.46
CA THR A 306 -17.94 5.64 11.03
C THR A 306 -17.33 4.29 10.68
N LEU A 307 -16.74 4.16 9.49
CA LEU A 307 -15.95 2.97 9.12
C LEU A 307 -14.65 2.99 9.91
N ILE A 308 -14.48 1.98 10.78
CA ILE A 308 -13.35 1.82 11.69
C ILE A 308 -12.43 0.65 11.33
N GLY A 309 -12.88 -0.28 10.47
CA GLY A 309 -12.08 -1.41 10.08
C GLY A 309 -12.40 -1.94 8.70
N ILE A 310 -11.35 -2.29 7.95
CA ILE A 310 -11.43 -3.09 6.73
C ILE A 310 -10.61 -4.34 6.98
N ASN A 311 -11.25 -5.50 6.94
CA ASN A 311 -10.65 -6.79 7.24
C ASN A 311 -10.65 -7.68 6.01
N ILE A 312 -9.61 -8.48 5.86
CA ILE A 312 -9.62 -9.65 4.96
C ILE A 312 -10.25 -10.82 5.69
N VAL A 313 -11.13 -11.56 5.01
CA VAL A 313 -11.83 -12.72 5.57
C VAL A 313 -11.62 -13.92 4.66
N CYS A 314 -11.12 -15.02 5.23
CA CYS A 314 -10.60 -16.16 4.50
C CYS A 314 -11.26 -17.45 4.99
N THR A 315 -11.62 -18.33 4.07
CA THR A 315 -12.22 -19.61 4.40
C THR A 315 -12.04 -20.65 3.29
N LEU A 316 -12.09 -21.94 3.64
CA LEU A 316 -12.07 -23.00 2.62
C LEU A 316 -13.45 -23.18 1.99
N LYS A 317 -13.50 -23.40 0.68
CA LYS A 317 -14.71 -23.80 -0.03
C LYS A 317 -15.13 -25.20 0.41
N THR A 318 -16.43 -25.44 0.55
CA THR A 318 -16.97 -26.77 0.82
C THR A 318 -16.97 -27.60 -0.46
N SER A 319 -16.34 -28.77 -0.42
CA SER A 319 -16.42 -29.75 -1.50
C SER A 319 -17.82 -30.37 -1.55
N GLY A 320 -18.67 -29.91 -2.47
CA GLY A 320 -19.93 -30.57 -2.84
C GLY A 320 -21.21 -29.75 -2.61
N LYS A 321 -22.19 -29.93 -3.51
CA LYS A 321 -23.59 -29.52 -3.29
C LYS A 321 -24.18 -30.42 -2.20
N ILE A 322 -24.10 -30.01 -0.94
CA ILE A 322 -24.91 -30.62 0.11
C ILE A 322 -26.32 -30.04 -0.05
N ASN A 323 -27.26 -30.90 -0.41
CA ASN A 323 -28.67 -30.54 -0.54
C ASN A 323 -29.22 -30.08 0.82
N SER A 324 -30.15 -29.15 0.76
CA SER A 324 -30.88 -28.59 1.90
C SER A 324 -31.47 -29.68 2.82
N GLU A 325 -31.30 -29.45 4.12
CA GLU A 325 -32.13 -29.94 5.25
C GLU A 325 -32.05 -31.40 5.69
N ALA A 326 -31.05 -32.22 5.30
CA ALA A 326 -30.98 -33.61 5.80
C ALA A 326 -29.62 -34.19 6.21
N ASP A 327 -28.49 -33.49 6.08
CA ASP A 327 -27.16 -34.02 6.45
C ASP A 327 -26.46 -33.10 7.46
N GLU A 328 -27.08 -32.90 8.62
CA GLU A 328 -26.36 -32.41 9.80
C GLU A 328 -25.61 -33.61 10.42
N ASP A 329 -24.28 -33.50 10.51
CA ASP A 329 -23.36 -34.37 11.28
C ASP A 329 -22.76 -35.64 10.63
N GLU A 330 -22.38 -35.64 9.34
CA GLU A 330 -21.52 -36.71 8.78
C GLU A 330 -20.23 -36.22 8.06
N SER A 331 -19.57 -35.18 8.56
CA SER A 331 -18.10 -35.17 8.46
C SER A 331 -17.55 -35.81 9.72
N SER A 332 -16.79 -36.90 9.60
CA SER A 332 -16.12 -37.49 10.77
C SER A 332 -15.34 -36.41 11.53
N GLU A 333 -15.29 -36.48 12.87
CA GLU A 333 -14.52 -35.53 13.69
C GLU A 333 -13.03 -35.42 13.24
N GLU A 334 -12.53 -36.45 12.54
CA GLU A 334 -11.22 -36.48 11.90
C GLU A 334 -11.07 -35.46 10.75
N ASP A 335 -12.09 -35.30 9.89
CA ASP A 335 -12.05 -34.34 8.77
C ASP A 335 -12.27 -32.88 9.22
N ALA A 336 -13.00 -32.66 10.31
CA ALA A 336 -13.21 -31.33 10.87
C ALA A 336 -11.95 -30.73 11.52
N ASN A 337 -11.08 -31.57 12.08
CA ASN A 337 -9.82 -31.15 12.70
C ASN A 337 -8.63 -31.15 11.72
N ARG A 338 -8.81 -31.69 10.52
CA ARG A 338 -7.78 -31.71 9.48
C ARG A 338 -7.47 -30.30 8.97
N LEU A 339 -6.19 -30.02 8.79
CA LEU A 339 -5.68 -28.79 8.19
C LEU A 339 -5.50 -28.99 6.67
N TRP A 340 -6.09 -28.09 5.90
CA TRP A 340 -6.01 -28.07 4.44
C TRP A 340 -5.26 -26.83 3.97
N PRO A 341 -4.43 -26.93 2.92
CA PRO A 341 -3.72 -25.79 2.38
C PRO A 341 -4.70 -24.70 1.94
N TYR A 342 -4.35 -23.46 2.27
CA TYR A 342 -5.08 -22.26 1.90
C TYR A 342 -4.12 -21.29 1.24
N HIS A 343 -4.54 -20.71 0.12
CA HIS A 343 -3.81 -19.66 -0.57
C HIS A 343 -4.76 -18.75 -1.35
N ALA A 344 -4.77 -17.47 -0.98
CA ALA A 344 -5.49 -16.44 -1.71
C ALA A 344 -4.81 -15.08 -1.59
N SER A 345 -4.88 -14.31 -2.66
CA SER A 345 -4.28 -12.99 -2.80
C SER A 345 -5.35 -11.94 -3.09
N LEU A 346 -5.25 -10.80 -2.41
CA LEU A 346 -6.05 -9.60 -2.60
C LEU A 346 -5.19 -8.56 -3.32
N GLY A 347 -5.63 -8.17 -4.51
CA GLY A 347 -4.84 -7.35 -5.43
C GLY A 347 -5.11 -5.85 -5.33
N HIS A 348 -6.33 -5.46 -4.96
CA HIS A 348 -6.65 -4.08 -4.59
C HIS A 348 -7.93 -4.00 -3.75
N ILE A 349 -8.12 -2.84 -3.11
CA ILE A 349 -9.38 -2.38 -2.53
C ILE A 349 -9.65 -0.96 -3.06
N SER A 350 -10.87 -0.70 -3.53
CA SER A 350 -11.38 0.64 -3.84
C SER A 350 -12.74 0.86 -3.18
N ILE A 351 -12.89 1.93 -2.42
CA ILE A 351 -14.16 2.38 -1.82
C ILE A 351 -14.46 3.76 -2.38
N ARG A 352 -15.63 3.94 -3.01
CA ARG A 352 -16.02 5.20 -3.65
C ARG A 352 -17.52 5.42 -3.70
N ASN A 353 -17.92 6.70 -3.84
CA ASN A 353 -19.26 7.11 -4.20
C ASN A 353 -19.35 7.14 -5.74
N MET A 354 -20.37 6.54 -6.34
CA MET A 354 -20.48 6.46 -7.82
C MET A 354 -20.79 7.81 -8.48
N ASP A 355 -21.36 8.75 -7.72
CA ASP A 355 -21.62 10.11 -8.20
C ASP A 355 -20.34 10.92 -8.48
N GLU A 356 -19.18 10.42 -8.03
CA GLU A 356 -17.87 11.07 -8.14
C GLU A 356 -16.88 10.27 -9.01
N ASN A 357 -17.36 9.50 -9.99
CA ASN A 357 -16.46 8.75 -10.88
C ASN A 357 -15.43 9.67 -11.55
N THR A 358 -14.18 9.21 -11.57
CA THR A 358 -13.08 9.94 -12.21
C THR A 358 -13.39 10.14 -13.69
N GLN A 359 -13.46 11.40 -14.13
CA GLN A 359 -13.57 11.75 -15.54
C GLN A 359 -12.17 11.93 -16.15
N PHE A 360 -11.90 11.26 -17.26
CA PHE A 360 -10.64 11.36 -17.98
C PHE A 360 -10.78 12.33 -19.17
N PRO A 361 -9.96 13.40 -19.24
CA PRO A 361 -9.96 14.29 -20.39
C PRO A 361 -9.48 13.60 -21.67
N SER A 362 -10.06 13.94 -22.81
CA SER A 362 -9.61 13.45 -24.12
C SER A 362 -8.14 13.78 -24.39
N ALA A 363 -7.47 13.00 -25.24
CA ALA A 363 -6.09 13.24 -25.66
C ALA A 363 -5.83 14.71 -26.11
N GLU A 364 -6.79 15.32 -26.81
CA GLU A 364 -6.70 16.71 -27.32
C GLU A 364 -6.69 17.78 -26.22
N SER A 365 -7.13 17.41 -25.01
CA SER A 365 -7.12 18.30 -23.85
C SER A 365 -5.72 18.47 -23.25
N TRP A 366 -4.74 17.69 -23.69
CA TRP A 366 -3.38 17.68 -23.17
C TRP A 366 -2.40 18.25 -24.20
N VAL A 367 -1.41 18.99 -23.71
CA VAL A 367 -0.21 19.35 -24.45
C VAL A 367 0.91 18.43 -24.01
N THR A 368 1.52 17.72 -24.95
CA THR A 368 2.67 16.86 -24.73
C THR A 368 3.91 17.45 -25.40
N GLU A 369 5.07 17.32 -24.76
CA GLU A 369 6.32 17.91 -25.23
C GLU A 369 7.50 16.97 -24.93
N GLY A 370 8.38 16.78 -25.90
CA GLY A 370 9.67 16.09 -25.73
C GLY A 370 10.82 17.10 -25.59
N LYS A 371 11.65 16.93 -24.56
CA LYS A 371 12.83 17.77 -24.26
C LYS A 371 14.07 16.92 -24.05
N TYR A 372 15.24 17.55 -24.20
CA TYR A 372 16.54 16.92 -23.97
C TYR A 372 16.72 15.62 -24.76
N ILE A 373 16.22 15.61 -25.99
CA ILE A 373 16.26 14.44 -26.87
C ILE A 373 17.71 14.25 -27.31
N SER A 374 18.26 13.07 -27.02
CA SER A 374 19.61 12.67 -27.38
C SER A 374 19.59 11.28 -27.98
N TRP A 375 20.28 11.12 -29.11
CA TRP A 375 20.48 9.85 -29.79
C TRP A 375 21.95 9.47 -29.74
N SER A 376 22.25 8.19 -29.48
CA SER A 376 23.60 7.64 -29.58
C SER A 376 23.56 6.25 -30.22
N ASN A 377 24.67 5.83 -30.83
CA ASN A 377 24.76 4.50 -31.44
C ASN A 377 24.95 3.43 -30.35
N ASN A 378 24.16 2.36 -30.41
CA ASN A 378 24.33 1.18 -29.54
C ASN A 378 25.07 0.05 -30.26
N SER A 379 24.54 -0.32 -31.43
CA SER A 379 25.01 -1.43 -32.27
C SER A 379 24.80 -1.10 -33.74
N ASN A 380 25.23 -1.99 -34.64
CA ASN A 380 24.97 -1.85 -36.09
C ASN A 380 23.49 -2.00 -36.48
N THR A 381 22.60 -2.24 -35.53
CA THR A 381 21.16 -2.51 -35.75
C THR A 381 20.24 -1.75 -34.80
N SER A 382 20.79 -0.90 -33.92
CA SER A 382 19.99 -0.14 -32.96
C SER A 382 20.70 1.10 -32.43
N LYS A 383 19.88 2.10 -32.07
CA LYS A 383 20.27 3.34 -31.42
C LYS A 383 19.74 3.38 -29.98
N LEU A 384 20.34 4.23 -29.15
CA LEU A 384 19.85 4.57 -27.82
C LEU A 384 19.20 5.94 -27.86
N LEU A 385 18.04 6.05 -27.24
CA LEU A 385 17.28 7.28 -27.08
C LEU A 385 17.20 7.65 -25.61
N SER A 386 17.64 8.86 -25.28
CA SER A 386 17.36 9.51 -24.00
C SER A 386 16.47 10.74 -24.22
N LEU A 387 15.40 10.89 -23.45
CA LEU A 387 14.57 12.09 -23.48
C LEU A 387 13.81 12.32 -22.17
N LYS A 388 13.35 13.56 -22.00
CA LYS A 388 12.30 13.93 -21.05
C LYS A 388 10.99 14.17 -21.80
N ILE A 389 9.93 13.50 -21.38
CA ILE A 389 8.56 13.78 -21.80
C ILE A 389 7.91 14.63 -20.71
N SER A 390 7.16 15.66 -21.09
CA SER A 390 6.28 16.40 -20.19
C SER A 390 4.90 16.56 -20.79
N TRP A 391 3.89 16.63 -19.93
CA TRP A 391 2.51 16.84 -20.35
C TRP A 391 1.83 17.87 -19.46
N LYS A 392 0.78 18.52 -19.96
CA LYS A 392 -0.02 19.46 -19.17
C LYS A 392 -1.44 19.50 -19.70
N LEU A 393 -2.41 19.54 -18.80
CA LEU A 393 -3.81 19.72 -19.18
C LEU A 393 -4.07 21.20 -19.54
N ASN A 394 -4.77 21.44 -20.65
CA ASN A 394 -5.06 22.78 -21.16
C ASN A 394 -6.14 23.53 -20.36
N THR A 395 -6.97 22.81 -19.61
CA THR A 395 -8.09 23.41 -18.89
C THR A 395 -7.64 23.97 -17.53
N SER A 396 -8.28 25.05 -17.10
CA SER A 396 -8.14 25.60 -15.74
C SER A 396 -8.80 24.71 -14.67
N HIS A 397 -9.38 23.57 -15.05
CA HIS A 397 -9.97 22.60 -14.14
C HIS A 397 -8.92 21.59 -13.69
N GLN A 398 -8.73 21.55 -12.37
CA GLN A 398 -7.83 20.64 -11.66
C GLN A 398 -8.36 19.20 -11.70
N ALA A 399 -8.20 18.50 -12.83
CA ALA A 399 -8.16 17.05 -12.76
C ALA A 399 -6.84 16.66 -12.06
N SER A 400 -6.90 16.35 -10.77
CA SER A 400 -5.73 15.94 -9.99
C SER A 400 -5.55 14.43 -10.07
N PHE A 401 -4.95 13.98 -11.18
CA PHE A 401 -4.41 12.63 -11.28
C PHE A 401 -3.14 12.53 -10.43
N MET A 402 -2.98 11.42 -9.72
CA MET A 402 -1.84 11.20 -8.82
C MET A 402 -0.72 10.40 -9.48
N LYS A 403 -1.03 9.69 -10.57
CA LYS A 403 -0.18 8.68 -11.17
C LYS A 403 -0.41 8.64 -12.69
N TYR A 404 0.66 8.47 -13.44
CA TYR A 404 0.66 8.32 -14.89
C TYR A 404 1.50 7.12 -15.28
N ASN A 405 0.91 6.15 -15.97
CA ASN A 405 1.64 5.02 -16.55
C ASN A 405 2.17 5.43 -17.92
N ILE A 406 3.45 5.18 -18.18
CA ILE A 406 4.11 5.57 -19.43
C ILE A 406 4.40 4.31 -20.24
N TYR A 407 3.94 4.32 -21.48
CA TYR A 407 4.19 3.25 -22.44
C TYR A 407 4.85 3.82 -23.70
N VAL A 408 5.51 2.94 -24.46
CA VAL A 408 5.99 3.23 -25.80
C VAL A 408 5.58 2.13 -26.76
N GLU A 409 5.16 2.56 -27.94
CA GLU A 409 4.93 1.73 -29.11
C GLU A 409 6.01 2.05 -30.15
N LYS A 410 6.74 1.02 -30.58
CA LYS A 410 7.76 1.12 -31.64
C LYS A 410 7.10 0.76 -32.97
N LEU A 411 6.89 1.76 -33.82
CA LEU A 411 6.17 1.62 -35.08
C LEU A 411 7.15 1.32 -36.23
N ILE A 412 6.80 0.35 -37.06
CA ILE A 412 7.52 -0.02 -38.28
C ILE A 412 6.65 0.38 -39.46
N GLY A 413 7.24 0.70 -40.62
CA GLY A 413 6.51 1.20 -41.80
C GLY A 413 5.48 0.23 -42.40
N ASP A 414 5.46 -1.04 -42.01
CA ASP A 414 4.56 -2.06 -42.55
C ASP A 414 3.32 -2.25 -41.65
N SER A 415 2.15 -1.85 -42.16
CA SER A 415 0.91 -1.64 -41.39
C SER A 415 0.22 -2.90 -40.84
N ASN A 416 0.76 -4.09 -41.10
CA ASN A 416 0.16 -5.38 -40.69
C ASN A 416 0.84 -6.04 -39.48
N ALA A 417 1.96 -5.50 -38.98
CA ALA A 417 2.62 -6.04 -37.80
C ALA A 417 1.90 -5.59 -36.52
N LYS A 418 1.65 -6.53 -35.60
CA LYS A 418 1.10 -6.22 -34.26
C LYS A 418 2.13 -5.37 -33.51
N VAL A 419 1.84 -4.08 -33.34
CA VAL A 419 2.70 -3.15 -32.61
C VAL A 419 2.84 -3.62 -31.16
N SER A 420 4.05 -3.94 -30.74
CA SER A 420 4.33 -4.30 -29.35
C SER A 420 4.39 -3.02 -28.51
N ARG A 421 3.57 -2.96 -27.46
CA ARG A 421 3.54 -1.89 -26.47
C ARG A 421 4.41 -2.29 -25.28
N SER A 422 5.39 -1.47 -24.94
CA SER A 422 6.27 -1.68 -23.79
C SER A 422 5.96 -0.69 -22.68
N PHE A 423 5.88 -1.17 -21.45
CA PHE A 423 5.80 -0.31 -20.26
C PHE A 423 7.18 0.27 -19.95
N LEU A 424 7.23 1.58 -19.70
CA LEU A 424 8.47 2.29 -19.38
C LEU A 424 8.58 2.64 -17.90
N GLY A 425 7.46 2.87 -17.22
CA GLY A 425 7.45 3.24 -15.82
C GLY A 425 6.24 4.08 -15.43
N VAL A 426 6.34 4.66 -14.24
CA VAL A 426 5.29 5.49 -13.64
C VAL A 426 5.85 6.86 -13.29
N ALA A 427 5.08 7.91 -13.53
CA ALA A 427 5.30 9.25 -12.98
C ALA A 427 4.17 9.65 -12.01
N THR A 428 4.52 10.37 -10.94
CA THR A 428 3.55 11.07 -10.05
C THR A 428 3.60 12.58 -10.21
N VAL A 429 4.33 13.03 -11.22
CA VAL A 429 4.46 14.43 -11.67
C VAL A 429 4.19 14.45 -13.18
N GLU A 430 3.89 15.61 -13.77
CA GLU A 430 3.59 15.68 -15.20
C GLU A 430 4.84 15.67 -16.12
N ALA A 431 5.83 14.85 -15.76
CA ALA A 431 7.01 14.59 -16.55
C ALA A 431 7.59 13.20 -16.28
N PHE A 432 8.23 12.63 -17.29
CA PHE A 432 8.93 11.36 -17.20
C PHE A 432 10.24 11.44 -17.97
N TYR A 433 11.33 10.99 -17.36
CA TYR A 433 12.64 10.91 -18.00
C TYR A 433 12.98 9.45 -18.25
N MET A 434 13.53 9.17 -19.43
CA MET A 434 14.09 7.88 -19.77
C MET A 434 15.47 8.08 -20.38
N SER A 435 16.39 7.18 -20.03
CA SER A 435 17.71 7.10 -20.64
C SER A 435 17.89 5.78 -21.36
N ASP A 436 18.65 5.82 -22.44
CA ASP A 436 19.16 4.65 -23.15
C ASP A 436 18.07 3.66 -23.60
N LEU A 437 16.89 4.16 -23.99
CA LEU A 437 15.86 3.35 -24.61
C LEU A 437 16.40 2.80 -25.94
N GLN A 438 16.56 1.49 -26.04
CA GLN A 438 17.02 0.85 -27.27
C GLN A 438 15.94 0.91 -28.36
N VAL A 439 16.28 1.46 -29.50
CA VAL A 439 15.41 1.62 -30.68
C VAL A 439 16.07 0.91 -31.87
N PRO A 440 15.50 -0.20 -32.36
CA PRO A 440 15.96 -0.86 -33.58
C PRO A 440 15.89 0.06 -34.81
N ASP A 441 16.82 -0.09 -35.76
CA ASP A 441 16.91 0.79 -36.94
C ASP A 441 15.70 0.67 -37.90
N GLU A 442 14.94 -0.42 -37.80
CA GLU A 442 13.68 -0.63 -38.55
C GLU A 442 12.49 0.20 -38.03
N VAL A 443 12.62 0.79 -36.83
CA VAL A 443 11.58 1.64 -36.23
C VAL A 443 11.55 2.98 -36.95
N THR A 444 10.40 3.32 -37.52
CA THR A 444 10.19 4.58 -38.25
C THR A 444 9.59 5.68 -37.37
N SER A 445 8.92 5.30 -36.26
CA SER A 445 8.32 6.24 -35.33
C SER A 445 8.13 5.61 -33.95
N LEU A 446 8.28 6.43 -32.92
CA LEU A 446 7.98 6.09 -31.53
C LEU A 446 6.71 6.82 -31.11
N LYS A 447 5.75 6.08 -30.57
CA LYS A 447 4.52 6.63 -29.99
C LYS A 447 4.55 6.38 -28.49
N PHE A 448 4.82 7.44 -27.73
CA PHE A 448 4.70 7.41 -26.28
C PHE A 448 3.26 7.66 -25.87
N ILE A 449 2.76 6.88 -24.92
CA ILE A 449 1.39 6.95 -24.41
C ILE A 449 1.47 7.27 -22.92
N ILE A 450 0.76 8.31 -22.50
CA ILE A 450 0.73 8.78 -21.11
C ILE A 450 -0.66 8.48 -20.56
N GLN A 451 -0.81 7.39 -19.80
CA GLN A 451 -2.09 6.97 -19.25
C GLN A 451 -2.30 7.58 -17.87
N ALA A 452 -3.29 8.45 -17.73
CA ALA A 452 -3.68 9.01 -16.45
C ALA A 452 -4.43 7.97 -15.58
N CYS A 453 -4.13 7.95 -14.28
CA CYS A 453 -4.77 7.09 -13.29
C CYS A 453 -5.50 7.93 -12.22
N GLY A 454 -6.76 7.59 -11.97
CA GLY A 454 -7.63 8.20 -10.97
C GLY A 454 -7.25 7.82 -9.53
N ARG A 455 -7.73 8.62 -8.57
CA ARG A 455 -7.49 8.38 -7.14
C ARG A 455 -8.22 7.15 -6.60
N ASP A 456 -9.21 6.65 -7.33
CA ASP A 456 -10.01 5.48 -7.03
C ASP A 456 -9.48 4.20 -7.70
N GLY A 457 -8.33 4.27 -8.37
CA GLY A 457 -7.72 3.17 -9.11
C GLY A 457 -8.16 3.04 -10.56
N SER A 458 -9.14 3.84 -11.01
CA SER A 458 -9.56 3.87 -12.42
C SER A 458 -8.43 4.36 -13.33
N ARG A 459 -8.47 3.97 -14.60
CA ARG A 459 -7.44 4.31 -15.58
C ARG A 459 -8.08 4.78 -16.87
N GLN A 460 -7.44 5.73 -17.53
CA GLN A 460 -7.84 6.14 -18.85
C GLN A 460 -7.65 4.99 -19.85
N GLY A 461 -8.61 4.79 -20.76
CA GLY A 461 -8.44 3.87 -21.87
C GLY A 461 -7.21 4.24 -22.72
N LEU A 462 -6.35 3.27 -23.03
CA LEU A 462 -5.05 3.54 -23.68
C LEU A 462 -5.19 4.25 -25.05
N GLU A 463 -6.30 4.01 -25.75
CA GLU A 463 -6.58 4.67 -27.03
C GLU A 463 -6.98 6.15 -26.89
N GLU A 464 -7.50 6.56 -25.74
CA GLU A 464 -7.91 7.94 -25.45
C GLU A 464 -6.80 8.77 -24.80
N CYS A 465 -5.69 8.12 -24.43
CA CYS A 465 -4.59 8.75 -23.72
C CYS A 465 -3.85 9.78 -24.61
N PRO A 466 -3.33 10.86 -23.99
CA PRO A 466 -2.39 11.75 -24.67
C PRO A 466 -1.14 11.03 -25.15
N LYS A 467 -0.66 11.43 -26.33
CA LYS A 467 0.45 10.79 -27.04
C LYS A 467 1.52 11.79 -27.40
N LEU A 468 2.77 11.34 -27.44
CA LEU A 468 3.89 12.07 -28.04
C LEU A 468 4.49 11.18 -29.13
N PHE A 469 4.63 11.73 -30.33
CA PHE A 469 5.28 11.07 -31.45
C PHE A 469 6.70 11.60 -31.61
N LEU A 470 7.66 10.70 -31.79
CA LEU A 470 9.05 11.04 -32.07
C LEU A 470 9.56 10.21 -33.24
N VAL A 471 10.14 10.88 -34.23
CA VAL A 471 10.78 10.22 -35.38
C VAL A 471 12.27 10.05 -35.05
N PRO A 472 12.83 8.83 -35.21
CA PRO A 472 14.27 8.62 -35.06
C PRO A 472 15.07 9.50 -36.03
N VAL A 473 16.20 10.04 -35.55
CA VAL A 473 17.13 10.80 -36.39
C VAL A 473 18.12 9.81 -37.02
N GLU A 474 18.46 10.02 -38.30
CA GLU A 474 19.48 9.24 -39.03
C GLU A 474 20.85 9.23 -38.37
#